data_AF-A0A1L4L407-F1
#
_entry.id   AF-A0A1L4L407-F1
#
_cell.length_a   1.000
_cell.length_b   1.000
_cell.length_c   1.000
_cell.angle_alpha   90.00
_cell.angle_beta   90.00
_cell.angle_gamma   90.00
#
_symmetry.space_group_name_H-M   'P 1'
#
loop_
_entity.id
_entity.type
_entity.pdbx_description
1 polymer ?
#
loop_
_entity_poly.entity_id
_entity_poly.type
_entity_poly.pdbx_seq_one_letter_code
_entity_poly.pdbx_strand_id
1 'polypeptide(L)'
;MAQNSRPHNSDNSAVFASRHGRRSHAFKYDWYQHDPCTEEQAEWLIQNYRRRGYEFRKALSLDYRHWIIYVRLPYSERPPRPSRTFQQRIWR
;
A
#
# COMPACT_ATOMS: atom_id res chain seq x y z
N MET A 1 -24.38 61.43 -30.44
CA MET A 1 -25.07 60.30 -29.80
C MET A 1 -24.02 59.38 -29.22
N ALA A 2 -23.80 59.40 -27.90
CA ALA A 2 -22.72 58.68 -27.23
C ALA A 2 -23.21 57.30 -26.78
N GLN A 3 -22.51 56.25 -27.21
CA GLN A 3 -22.78 54.88 -26.78
C GLN A 3 -22.19 54.65 -25.40
N ASN A 4 -23.08 54.37 -24.45
CA ASN A 4 -22.81 54.04 -23.06
C ASN A 4 -22.41 52.56 -22.95
N SER A 5 -21.11 52.31 -22.88
CA SER A 5 -20.54 51.01 -22.52
C SER A 5 -20.89 50.67 -21.07
N ARG A 6 -21.72 49.64 -20.87
CA ARG A 6 -21.91 49.03 -19.55
C ARG A 6 -20.74 48.08 -19.28
N PRO A 7 -19.92 48.27 -18.23
CA PRO A 7 -19.02 47.22 -17.78
C PRO A 7 -19.86 46.14 -17.08
N HIS A 8 -19.91 44.95 -17.67
CA HIS A 8 -20.50 43.78 -17.02
C HIS A 8 -19.51 43.28 -15.96
N ASN A 9 -19.69 43.75 -14.72
CA ASN A 9 -19.17 43.06 -13.55
C ASN A 9 -20.11 41.88 -13.27
N SER A 10 -19.70 40.66 -13.64
CA SER A 10 -20.13 39.49 -12.88
C SER A 10 -18.88 38.77 -12.38
N ASP A 11 -18.61 39.02 -11.10
CA ASP A 11 -17.94 38.07 -10.23
C ASP A 11 -18.59 36.70 -10.41
N ASN A 12 -17.98 35.86 -11.25
CA ASN A 12 -18.13 34.43 -11.09
C ASN A 12 -16.76 33.93 -10.70
N SER A 13 -16.54 34.02 -9.39
CA SER A 13 -15.55 33.29 -8.62
C SER A 13 -15.12 32.06 -9.40
N ALA A 14 -13.86 32.02 -9.81
CA ALA A 14 -13.21 30.77 -10.17
C ALA A 14 -13.34 29.88 -8.93
N VAL A 15 -14.42 29.10 -8.88
CA VAL A 15 -14.56 27.96 -7.99
C VAL A 15 -13.45 27.06 -8.46
N PHE A 16 -12.28 27.22 -7.85
CA PHE A 16 -11.19 26.28 -7.93
C PHE A 16 -11.83 24.96 -7.57
N ALA A 17 -12.17 24.16 -8.59
CA ALA A 17 -12.74 22.85 -8.41
C ALA A 17 -11.78 22.15 -7.46
N SER A 18 -12.21 21.96 -6.21
CA SER A 18 -11.43 21.34 -5.17
C SER A 18 -10.99 20.00 -5.73
N ARG A 19 -9.75 19.95 -6.25
CA ARG A 19 -9.15 18.73 -6.76
C ARG A 19 -9.02 17.86 -5.53
N HIS A 20 -10.01 16.99 -5.34
CA HIS A 20 -10.10 16.06 -4.23
C HIS A 20 -8.71 15.54 -3.93
N GLY A 21 -8.18 15.94 -2.77
CA GLY A 21 -6.79 15.66 -2.41
C GLY A 21 -6.53 14.18 -2.62
N ARG A 22 -5.52 13.86 -3.44
CA ARG A 22 -4.96 12.51 -3.45
C ARG A 22 -4.55 12.23 -2.02
N ARG A 23 -5.37 11.46 -1.29
CA ARG A 23 -4.96 10.92 0.01
C ARG A 23 -3.71 10.10 -0.27
N SER A 24 -2.56 10.64 0.09
CA SER A 24 -1.30 9.91 0.11
C SER A 24 -1.51 8.74 1.05
N HIS A 25 -1.63 7.54 0.48
CA HIS A 25 -1.73 6.32 1.26
C HIS A 25 -0.42 6.13 2.01
N ALA A 26 -0.44 6.38 3.32
CA ALA A 26 0.66 6.03 4.18
C ALA A 26 0.64 4.51 4.37
N PHE A 27 1.58 3.81 3.75
CA PHE A 27 1.83 2.40 4.06
C PHE A 27 2.44 2.32 5.46
N LYS A 28 1.84 1.50 6.33
CA LYS A 28 2.46 1.16 7.62
C LYS A 28 3.45 0.02 7.39
N TYR A 29 4.54 0.02 8.12
CA TYR A 29 5.53 -1.04 8.06
C TYR A 29 5.43 -1.88 9.31
N ASP A 30 5.36 -3.19 9.13
CA ASP A 30 5.42 -4.16 10.23
C ASP A 30 6.42 -5.27 9.90
N TRP A 31 6.85 -5.98 10.94
CA TRP A 31 7.72 -7.15 10.81
C TRP A 31 6.87 -8.38 10.58
N TYR A 32 6.92 -8.89 9.34
CA TYR A 32 6.33 -10.17 9.00
C TYR A 32 7.32 -11.29 9.36
N GLN A 33 6.87 -12.25 10.16
CA GLN A 33 7.62 -13.45 10.50
C GLN A 33 7.27 -14.58 9.53
N HIS A 34 8.28 -15.17 8.89
CA HIS A 34 8.10 -16.41 8.14
C HIS A 34 8.09 -17.62 9.07
N ASP A 35 7.44 -18.69 8.61
CA ASP A 35 7.50 -19.99 9.25
C ASP A 35 8.95 -20.50 9.32
N PRO A 36 9.28 -21.36 10.31
CA PRO A 36 10.60 -21.95 10.43
C PRO A 36 10.97 -22.67 9.13
N CYS A 37 12.05 -22.24 8.49
CA CYS A 37 12.48 -22.74 7.21
C CYS A 37 13.89 -23.34 7.26
N THR A 38 14.23 -24.13 6.25
CA THR A 38 15.58 -24.69 6.10
C THR A 38 16.56 -23.60 5.65
N GLU A 39 17.86 -23.88 5.74
CA GLU A 39 18.90 -22.91 5.36
C GLU A 39 18.77 -22.45 3.90
N GLU A 40 18.58 -23.38 2.96
CA GLU A 40 18.43 -23.05 1.54
C GLU A 40 17.21 -22.15 1.28
N GLN A 41 16.10 -22.42 1.97
CA GLN A 41 14.89 -21.60 1.87
C GLN A 41 15.10 -20.20 2.45
N ALA A 42 15.77 -20.11 3.59
CA ALA A 42 16.12 -18.85 4.23
C ALA A 42 17.01 -17.99 3.32
N GLU A 43 18.00 -18.60 2.67
CA GLU A 43 18.89 -17.91 1.73
C GLU A 43 18.14 -17.42 0.50
N TRP A 44 17.27 -18.26 -0.07
CA TRP A 44 16.43 -17.85 -1.20
C TRP A 44 15.52 -16.66 -0.83
N LEU A 45 14.88 -16.70 0.34
CA LEU A 45 14.06 -15.60 0.84
C LEU A 45 14.89 -14.32 0.99
N ILE A 46 16.05 -14.40 1.63
CA ILE A 46 16.96 -13.27 1.82
C ILE A 46 17.37 -12.66 0.47
N GLN A 47 17.76 -13.48 -0.51
CA GLN A 47 18.14 -13.00 -1.84
C GLN A 47 16.97 -12.31 -2.55
N ASN A 48 15.77 -12.88 -2.50
CA ASN A 48 14.58 -12.33 -3.13
C ASN A 48 14.20 -10.97 -2.52
N TYR A 49 14.18 -10.86 -1.18
CA TYR A 49 13.87 -9.60 -0.49
C TYR A 49 14.98 -8.56 -0.65
N ARG A 50 16.24 -8.97 -0.66
CA ARG A 50 17.39 -8.08 -0.93
C ARG A 50 17.30 -7.48 -2.33
N ARG A 51 16.95 -8.28 -3.35
CA ARG A 51 16.76 -7.79 -4.73
C ARG A 51 15.63 -6.75 -4.82
N ARG A 52 14.62 -6.86 -3.97
CA ARG A 52 13.49 -5.93 -3.89
C ARG A 52 13.74 -4.72 -2.97
N GLY A 53 14.86 -4.69 -2.25
CA GLY A 53 15.25 -3.58 -1.36
C GLY A 53 14.51 -3.56 -0.01
N TYR A 54 13.99 -4.69 0.47
CA TYR A 54 13.34 -4.76 1.79
C TYR A 54 14.34 -5.02 2.92
N GLU A 55 14.05 -4.49 4.10
CA GLU A 55 14.80 -4.80 5.32
C GLU A 55 14.41 -6.20 5.83
N PHE A 56 15.40 -6.98 6.26
CA PHE A 56 15.18 -8.32 6.80
C PHE A 56 16.09 -8.58 8.01
N ARG A 57 15.69 -9.51 8.86
CA ARG A 57 16.48 -10.05 9.97
C ARG A 57 16.44 -11.58 9.91
N LYS A 58 17.58 -12.22 10.11
CA LYS A 58 17.73 -13.68 10.21
C LYS A 58 17.96 -14.04 11.67
N ALA A 59 17.14 -14.93 12.21
CA ALA A 59 17.29 -15.47 13.56
C ALA A 59 17.28 -17.00 13.49
N LEU A 60 17.93 -17.64 14.44
CA LEU A 60 17.90 -19.10 14.56
C LEU A 60 16.78 -19.51 15.52
N SER A 61 16.06 -20.59 15.18
CA SER A 61 15.07 -21.17 16.09
C SER A 61 15.75 -21.76 17.33
N LEU A 62 14.99 -21.90 18.42
CA LEU A 62 15.47 -22.47 19.70
C LEU A 62 16.06 -23.87 19.53
N ASP A 63 15.52 -24.67 18.60
CA ASP A 63 15.97 -26.03 18.33
C ASP A 63 17.25 -26.09 17.47
N TYR A 64 17.80 -24.95 17.07
CA TYR A 64 18.99 -24.80 16.20
C TYR A 64 18.89 -25.48 14.82
N ARG A 65 17.75 -26.08 14.48
CA ARG A 65 17.51 -26.80 13.21
C ARG A 65 16.96 -25.93 12.09
N HIS A 66 16.25 -24.86 12.45
CA HIS A 66 15.51 -24.04 11.51
C HIS A 66 15.88 -22.58 11.65
N TRP A 67 15.77 -21.86 10.54
CA TRP A 67 15.92 -20.42 10.49
C TRP A 67 14.56 -19.74 10.52
N ILE A 68 14.49 -18.61 11.22
CA ILE A 68 13.32 -17.73 11.26
C ILE A 68 13.72 -16.43 10.59
N ILE A 69 12.99 -16.04 9.55
CA ILE A 69 13.23 -14.80 8.81
C ILE A 69 12.15 -13.80 9.13
N TYR A 70 12.56 -12.61 9.57
CA TYR A 70 11.69 -11.45 9.73
C TYR A 70 11.91 -10.48 8.57
N VAL A 71 10.84 -9.98 7.98
CA VAL A 71 10.91 -9.04 6.86
C VAL A 71 10.03 -7.84 7.14
N ARG A 72 10.57 -6.64 6.92
CA ARG A 72 9.80 -5.41 7.08
C ARG A 72 9.00 -5.17 5.80
N LEU A 73 7.70 -5.41 5.86
CA LEU A 73 6.80 -5.28 4.72
C LEU A 73 5.83 -4.12 4.92
N PRO A 74 5.54 -3.34 3.87
CA PRO A 74 4.44 -2.39 3.90
C PRO A 74 3.12 -3.16 3.89
N TYR A 75 2.26 -2.90 4.88
CA TYR A 75 0.90 -3.44 4.94
C TYR A 75 -0.13 -2.34 4.71
N SER A 76 -1.23 -2.71 4.03
CA SER A 76 -2.39 -1.85 3.86
C SER A 76 -3.42 -2.15 4.95
N GLU A 77 -3.80 -1.17 5.74
CA GLU A 77 -4.86 -1.32 6.76
C GLU A 77 -6.23 -1.70 6.17
N ARG A 78 -6.42 -1.43 4.88
CA ARG A 78 -7.67 -1.78 4.21
C ARG A 78 -7.69 -3.27 3.91
N PRO A 79 -8.81 -3.95 4.20
CA PRO A 79 -8.97 -5.32 3.76
C PRO A 79 -8.86 -5.39 2.23
N PRO A 80 -8.33 -6.49 1.69
CA PRO A 80 -8.30 -6.70 0.25
C PRO A 80 -9.72 -6.59 -0.29
N ARG A 81 -9.89 -5.89 -1.42
CA ARG A 81 -11.20 -5.79 -2.06
C ARG A 81 -11.64 -7.21 -2.43
N PRO A 82 -12.79 -7.70 -1.92
CA PRO A 82 -13.22 -9.06 -2.20
C PRO A 82 -13.47 -9.21 -3.69
N SER A 83 -12.98 -10.31 -4.27
CA SER A 83 -13.20 -10.61 -5.67
C SER A 83 -14.66 -11.04 -5.88
N ARG A 84 -15.27 -10.57 -6.97
CA ARG A 84 -16.64 -10.97 -7.35
C ARG A 84 -16.68 -12.31 -8.07
N THR A 85 -15.53 -12.92 -8.35
CA THR A 85 -15.38 -14.10 -9.20
C THR A 85 -16.17 -15.31 -8.70
N PHE A 86 -16.23 -15.51 -7.38
CA PHE A 86 -16.92 -16.65 -6.76
C PHE A 86 -18.08 -16.22 -5.84
N GLN A 87 -18.46 -14.94 -5.86
CA GLN A 87 -19.58 -14.43 -5.06
C GLN A 87 -20.90 -14.66 -5.79
N GLN A 88 -21.62 -15.74 -5.44
CA GLN A 88 -22.97 -15.94 -5.97
C GLN A 88 -23.96 -14.98 -5.29
N ARG A 89 -24.93 -14.48 -6.05
CA ARG A 89 -25.95 -13.53 -5.54
C ARG A 89 -26.84 -14.10 -4.44
N ILE A 90 -26.92 -15.43 -4.32
CA ILE A 90 -27.75 -16.14 -3.33
C ILE A 90 -27.19 -15.97 -1.90
N TRP A 91 -25.87 -15.79 -1.76
CA TRP A 91 -25.18 -15.62 -0.48
C TRP A 91 -24.96 -14.14 -0.13
N ARG A 92 -25.74 -13.22 -0.71
CA ARG A 92 -25.67 -11.78 -0.42
C ARG A 92 -26.47 -11.41 0.82
#